data_AF-A0A0R3PQK0-F1
#
_entry.id   AF-A0A0R3PQK0-F1
#
_cell.length_a   1.000
_cell.length_b   1.000
_cell.length_c   1.000
_cell.angle_alpha   90.00
_cell.angle_beta   90.00
_cell.angle_gamma   90.00
#
_symmetry.space_group_name_H-M   'P 1'
#
loop_
_entity.id
_entity.type
_entity.pdbx_description
1 polymer ?
#
loop_
_entity_poly.entity_id
_entity_poly.type
_entity_poly.pdbx_seq_one_letter_code
_entity_poly.pdbx_strand_id
1 'polypeptide(L)' 'MPNFYSIPTLLIVIVLSQAQSDDNAEFLFANAKICGDPFSDPVWIPTLDMCNIECDKDTEYCVENEELKQECKKSKSFE' A
#
# COMPACT_ATOMS: atom_id res chain seq x y z
N MET A 1 -39.05 24.54 -13.12
CA MET A 1 -37.72 25.18 -13.00
C MET A 1 -36.74 24.09 -12.59
N PRO A 2 -35.84 23.63 -13.47
CA PRO A 2 -34.95 22.52 -13.12
C PRO A 2 -33.84 23.02 -12.18
N ASN A 3 -33.53 22.20 -11.20
CA ASN A 3 -32.65 22.47 -10.08
C ASN A 3 -31.20 22.17 -10.51
N PHE A 4 -30.39 23.22 -10.76
CA PHE A 4 -29.05 23.10 -11.37
C PHE A 4 -27.90 22.79 -10.38
N TYR A 5 -28.20 22.56 -9.10
CA TYR A 5 -27.18 22.45 -8.04
C TYR A 5 -26.59 21.06 -7.81
N SER A 6 -27.06 20.00 -8.50
CA SER A 6 -26.56 18.62 -8.27
C SER A 6 -25.37 18.19 -9.12
N ILE A 7 -25.04 18.93 -10.18
CA ILE A 7 -23.95 18.55 -11.11
C ILE A 7 -22.55 18.86 -10.55
N PRO A 8 -22.27 20.04 -9.96
CA PRO A 8 -20.90 20.36 -9.54
C PRO A 8 -20.47 19.59 -8.29
N THR A 9 -21.41 19.23 -7.41
CA THR A 9 -21.15 18.38 -6.24
C THR A 9 -20.80 16.95 -6.65
N LEU A 10 -21.47 16.39 -7.66
CA LEU A 10 -21.16 15.05 -8.16
C LEU A 10 -19.71 14.97 -8.71
N LEU A 11 -19.26 16.01 -9.42
CA LEU A 11 -17.91 16.09 -9.97
C LEU A 11 -16.82 16.09 -8.88
N ILE A 12 -17.06 16.76 -7.75
CA ILE A 12 -16.10 16.83 -6.64
C ILE A 12 -15.88 15.45 -5.99
N VAL A 13 -16.94 14.65 -5.83
CA VAL A 13 -16.85 13.30 -5.24
C VAL A 13 -16.07 12.35 -6.13
N ILE A 14 -16.19 12.49 -7.45
CA ILE A 14 -15.48 11.65 -8.43
C ILE A 14 -13.96 11.94 -8.38
N VAL A 15 -13.56 13.21 -8.24
CA VAL A 15 -12.14 13.60 -8.16
C VAL A 15 -11.48 13.08 -6.87
N LEU A 16 -12.19 13.12 -5.73
CA LEU A 16 -11.68 12.60 -4.45
C LEU A 16 -11.53 11.06 -4.43
N SER A 17 -12.34 10.36 -5.24
CA SER A 17 -12.27 8.89 -5.36
C SER A 17 -11.09 8.42 -6.21
N GLN A 18 -10.42 9.34 -6.94
CA GLN A 18 -9.19 9.10 -7.70
C GLN A 18 -7.92 9.37 -6.90
N ALA A 19 -8.01 9.61 -5.58
CA ALA A 19 -6.90 9.35 -4.67
C ALA A 19 -6.73 7.82 -4.56
N GLN A 20 -6.38 7.24 -5.70
CA GLN A 20 -6.00 5.87 -5.88
C GLN A 20 -4.79 5.67 -4.97
N SER A 21 -4.88 4.70 -4.07
CA SER A 21 -3.73 4.20 -3.34
C SER A 21 -2.69 3.83 -4.38
N ASP A 22 -1.74 4.73 -4.64
CA ASP A 22 -0.52 4.37 -5.32
C ASP A 22 -0.01 3.14 -4.57
N ASP A 23 0.20 2.06 -5.31
CA ASP A 23 0.69 0.81 -4.75
C ASP A 23 1.94 1.15 -3.95
N ASN A 24 1.83 1.10 -2.61
CA ASN A 24 2.90 1.55 -1.74
C ASN A 24 4.19 0.81 -2.07
N ALA A 25 4.07 -0.43 -2.58
CA ALA A 25 5.19 -1.18 -3.13
C ALA A 25 5.85 -0.43 -4.29
N GLU A 26 5.09 0.02 -5.31
CA GLU A 26 5.62 0.74 -6.46
C GLU A 26 6.32 2.05 -6.07
N PHE A 27 5.75 2.80 -5.11
CA PHE A 27 6.40 3.99 -4.57
C PHE A 27 7.72 3.66 -3.84
N LEU A 28 7.72 2.61 -3.01
CA LEU A 28 8.91 2.15 -2.28
C LEU A 28 9.98 1.64 -3.24
N PHE A 29 9.60 0.91 -4.30
CA PHE A 29 10.50 0.45 -5.36
C PHE A 29 11.14 1.61 -6.12
N ALA A 30 10.33 2.59 -6.55
CA ALA A 30 10.81 3.76 -7.27
C ALA A 30 11.77 4.63 -6.42
N ASN A 31 11.63 4.57 -5.09
CA ASN A 31 12.40 5.38 -4.14
C ASN A 31 13.33 4.56 -3.24
N ALA A 32 13.71 3.33 -3.61
CA ALA A 32 14.53 2.44 -2.79
C ALA A 32 15.90 3.05 -2.37
N LYS A 33 16.43 4.02 -3.13
CA LYS A 33 17.63 4.79 -2.74
C LYS A 33 17.44 5.62 -1.47
N ILE A 34 16.21 6.07 -1.20
CA ILE A 34 15.85 6.92 -0.07
C ILE A 34 15.22 6.06 1.03
N CYS A 35 14.36 5.12 0.65
CA CYS A 35 13.60 4.27 1.58
C CYS A 35 14.38 3.02 2.06
N GLY A 36 15.54 2.73 1.47
CA GLY A 36 16.25 1.46 1.66
C GLY A 36 15.74 0.36 0.73
N ASP A 37 16.53 -0.69 0.53
CA ASP A 37 16.10 -1.86 -0.24
C ASP A 37 15.06 -2.66 0.57
N PRO A 38 13.79 -2.75 0.12
CA PRO A 38 12.75 -3.50 0.81
C PRO A 38 13.07 -5.00 0.93
N PHE A 39 14.00 -5.50 0.10
CA PHE A 39 14.46 -6.89 0.02
C PHE A 39 15.88 -7.08 0.56
N SER A 40 16.39 -6.11 1.32
CA SER A 40 17.71 -6.20 1.95
C SER A 40 17.87 -7.43 2.85
N ASP A 41 16.77 -8.02 3.31
CA ASP A 41 16.70 -9.34 3.92
C ASP A 41 16.23 -10.37 2.86
N PRO A 42 17.14 -11.13 2.22
CA PRO A 42 16.84 -12.00 1.09
C PRO A 42 15.97 -13.21 1.48
N VAL A 43 15.74 -13.43 2.77
CA VAL A 43 14.91 -14.53 3.27
C VAL A 43 13.42 -14.21 3.13
N TRP A 44 13.04 -12.94 3.04
CA TRP A 44 11.64 -12.51 3.17
C TRP A 44 11.15 -11.72 1.96
N ILE A 45 10.08 -12.20 1.32
CA ILE A 45 9.46 -11.60 0.14
C ILE A 45 8.07 -11.05 0.50
N PRO A 46 7.71 -9.81 0.16
CA PRO A 46 6.37 -9.27 0.40
C PRO A 46 5.30 -10.07 -0.36
N THR A 47 4.22 -10.42 0.34
CA THR A 47 3.15 -11.27 -0.22
C THR A 47 2.05 -10.48 -0.94
N LEU A 48 2.16 -9.16 -1.07
CA LEU A 48 1.17 -8.28 -1.71
C LEU A 48 -0.28 -8.65 -1.29
N ASP A 49 -1.04 -9.28 -2.19
CA ASP A 49 -2.45 -9.67 -1.99
C ASP A 49 -2.66 -11.10 -1.46
N MET A 50 -1.58 -11.86 -1.25
CA MET A 50 -1.61 -13.28 -0.86
C MET A 50 -1.35 -13.50 0.64
N CYS A 51 -1.59 -12.49 1.46
CA CYS A 51 -1.47 -12.62 2.91
C CYS A 51 -2.66 -13.40 3.48
N ASN A 52 -2.38 -14.57 4.05
CA ASN A 52 -3.35 -15.44 4.73
C ASN A 52 -3.44 -15.16 6.23
N ILE A 53 -2.55 -14.30 6.76
CA ILE A 53 -2.55 -13.82 8.13
C ILE A 53 -3.03 -12.36 8.18
N GLU A 54 -3.53 -11.92 9.33
CA GLU A 54 -3.98 -10.54 9.51
C GLU A 54 -2.82 -9.70 10.06
N CYS A 55 -2.34 -8.74 9.26
CA CYS A 55 -1.35 -7.73 9.68
C CYS A 55 -2.01 -6.36 9.77
N ASP A 56 -1.48 -5.49 10.62
CA ASP A 56 -1.93 -4.10 10.71
C ASP A 56 -1.57 -3.35 9.41
N LYS A 57 -2.59 -2.94 8.65
CA LYS A 57 -2.39 -2.34 7.31
C LYS A 57 -1.70 -0.97 7.34
N ASP A 58 -1.70 -0.29 8.49
CA ASP A 58 -1.15 1.05 8.63
C ASP A 58 0.32 1.00 9.06
N THR A 59 0.74 -0.08 9.74
CA THR A 59 2.05 -0.16 10.39
C THR A 59 2.88 -1.38 10.01
N GLU A 60 2.28 -2.38 9.39
CA GLU A 60 2.91 -3.67 9.07
C GLU A 60 2.70 -4.06 7.60
N TYR A 61 3.62 -4.89 7.10
CA TYR A 61 3.53 -5.52 5.79
C TYR A 61 3.77 -7.02 5.93
N CYS A 62 3.04 -7.79 5.12
CA CYS A 62 3.11 -9.25 5.15
C CYS A 62 4.26 -9.73 4.27
N VAL A 63 5.09 -10.62 4.81
CA VAL A 63 6.19 -11.26 4.09
C VAL A 63 6.10 -12.76 4.19
N GLU A 64 6.68 -13.46 3.24
CA GLU A 64 6.79 -14.92 3.19
C GLU A 64 8.25 -15.33 2.96
N ASN A 65 8.66 -16.43 3.59
CA ASN A 65 9.99 -17.00 3.41
C ASN A 65 10.02 -18.20 2.46
N GLU A 66 11.21 -18.74 2.21
CA GLU A 66 11.41 -19.94 1.36
C GLU A 66 10.69 -21.20 1.88
N GLU A 67 10.26 -21.23 3.14
CA GLU A 67 9.47 -22.31 3.73
C GLU A 67 7.95 -22.09 3.59
N LEU A 68 7.51 -21.07 2.84
CA LEU A 68 6.10 -20.66 2.70
C LEU A 68 5.45 -20.24 4.02
N LYS A 69 6.24 -19.74 4.98
CA LYS A 69 5.72 -19.19 6.25
C LYS A 69 5.56 -17.68 6.14
N GLN A 70 4.40 -17.19 6.53
CA GLN A 70 4.07 -15.78 6.52
C GLN A 70 4.30 -15.12 7.89
N GLU A 71 4.80 -13.89 7.88
CA GLU A 71 5.05 -13.08 9.07
C GLU A 71 4.69 -11.61 8.81
N CYS A 72 4.19 -10.90 9.83
CA CYS A 72 3.99 -9.46 9.78
C CYS A 72 5.28 -8.75 10.18
N LYS A 73 5.84 -7.94 9.28
CA LYS A 73 7.00 -7.09 9.57
C LYS A 73 6.57 -5.63 9.65
N LYS A 74 7.17 -4.89 10.58
CA LYS A 74 6.89 -3.45 10.74
C LYS A 74 7.45 -2.68 9.56
N SER A 75 6.60 -1.86 8.94
CA SER A 75 7.02 -0.93 7.92
C SER A 75 7.98 0.09 8.55
N LYS A 76 9.26 0.06 8.17
CA LYS A 76 10.27 1.05 8.55
C LYS A 76 10.04 2.35 7.77
N SER A 77 8.80 2.87 7.81
CA SER A 77 8.50 4.17 7.24
C SER A 77 8.78 5.19 8.35
N PHE A 78 9.88 5.93 8.20
CA PHE A 78 10.34 7.07 9.01
C PHE A 78 11.01 6.76 10.37
N GLU A 79 12.31 6.46 10.33
CA GLU A 79 13.31 7.05 11.25
C GLU A 79 14.43 7.70 10.42
#